data_AF-A0A9X2GCQ9-F1
#
_entry.id   AF-A0A9X2GCQ9-F1
#
_cell.length_a   1.000
_cell.length_b   1.000
_cell.length_c   1.000
_cell.angle_alpha   90.00
_cell.angle_beta   90.00
_cell.angle_gamma   90.00
#
_symmetry.space_group_name_H-M   'P 1'
#
loop_
_entity.id
_entity.type
_entity.pdbx_description
1 polymer ?
#
loop_
_entity_poly.entity_id
_entity_poly.type
_entity_poly.pdbx_seq_one_letter_code
_entity_poly.pdbx_strand_id
1 'polypeptide(L)'
;MPAYLGESAPALTEVASALCAHLDGILAHPGYAVGFGTGVLSWHAEVTSAAKTKPRRVSMQLRCPQRHLATLSRLEGEDRIECRNRSCGASRGGPVVLTVDEYHGLAAEVIAARGRRV
;
A
#
# COMPACT_ATOMS: atom_id res chain seq x y z
N MET A 1 4.39 -20.78 -3.22
CA MET A 1 3.57 -19.71 -3.81
C MET A 1 2.78 -19.05 -2.70
N PRO A 2 2.80 -17.72 -2.54
CA PRO A 2 1.91 -17.06 -1.57
C PRO A 2 0.46 -17.31 -1.96
N ALA A 3 -0.42 -17.54 -0.98
CA ALA A 3 -1.83 -17.81 -1.22
C ALA A 3 -2.53 -16.55 -1.77
N TYR A 4 -3.32 -16.70 -2.82
CA TYR A 4 -4.26 -15.67 -3.26
C TYR A 4 -5.28 -15.40 -2.13
N LEU A 5 -5.79 -14.18 -2.00
CA LEU A 5 -6.78 -13.79 -0.99
C LEU A 5 -8.12 -13.42 -1.67
N GLY A 6 -9.25 -13.72 -1.00
CA GLY A 6 -10.61 -13.43 -1.50
C GLY A 6 -11.38 -14.66 -1.99
N GLU A 7 -12.65 -14.50 -2.36
CA GLU A 7 -13.57 -15.61 -2.71
C GLU A 7 -13.09 -16.44 -3.92
N SER A 8 -12.35 -15.84 -4.85
CA SER A 8 -11.81 -16.53 -6.03
C SER A 8 -10.42 -17.16 -5.81
N ALA A 9 -9.83 -17.00 -4.62
CA ALA A 9 -8.49 -17.51 -4.32
C ALA A 9 -8.32 -19.02 -4.49
N PRO A 10 -9.29 -19.89 -4.13
CA PRO A 10 -9.15 -21.33 -4.29
C PRO A 10 -9.08 -21.74 -5.78
N ALA A 11 -9.98 -21.19 -6.60
CA ALA A 11 -10.02 -21.46 -8.04
C ALA A 11 -8.75 -20.98 -8.75
N LEU A 12 -8.25 -19.79 -8.41
CA LEU A 12 -7.00 -19.27 -8.95
C LEU A 12 -5.79 -20.13 -8.57
N THR A 13 -5.77 -20.62 -7.33
CA THR A 13 -4.68 -21.49 -6.85
C THR A 13 -4.69 -22.84 -7.56
N GLU A 14 -5.88 -23.43 -7.78
CA GLU A 14 -6.03 -24.70 -8.49
C GLU A 14 -5.59 -24.60 -9.95
N VAL A 15 -6.03 -23.56 -10.66
CA VAL A 15 -5.64 -23.33 -12.06
C VAL A 15 -4.15 -23.07 -12.19
N ALA A 16 -3.56 -22.24 -11.30
CA ALA A 16 -2.12 -22.01 -11.30
C ALA A 16 -1.33 -23.30 -11.02
N SER A 17 -1.79 -24.13 -10.09
CA SER A 17 -1.15 -25.40 -9.77
C SER A 17 -1.21 -26.38 -10.95
N ALA A 18 -2.35 -26.49 -11.63
CA ALA A 18 -2.50 -27.33 -12.82
C ALA A 18 -1.59 -26.88 -13.96
N LEU A 19 -1.50 -25.56 -14.20
CA LEU A 19 -0.60 -25.00 -15.22
C LEU A 19 0.87 -25.26 -14.90
N CYS A 20 1.28 -25.13 -13.64
CA CYS A 20 2.64 -25.46 -13.20
C CYS A 20 2.97 -26.95 -13.37
N ALA A 21 2.01 -27.85 -13.14
CA ALA A 21 2.21 -29.29 -13.30
C ALA A 21 2.41 -29.72 -14.77
N HIS A 22 1.98 -28.89 -15.72
CA HIS A 22 2.11 -29.15 -17.17
C HIS A 22 3.11 -28.24 -17.87
N LEU A 23 3.89 -27.45 -17.11
CA LEU A 23 4.77 -26.43 -17.64
C LEU A 23 5.83 -27.00 -18.59
N ASP A 24 6.41 -28.16 -18.27
CA ASP A 24 7.43 -28.81 -19.09
C ASP A 24 6.89 -29.16 -20.49
N GLY A 25 5.65 -29.62 -20.58
CA GLY A 25 5.00 -29.92 -21.87
C GLY A 25 4.68 -28.66 -22.68
N ILE A 26 4.30 -27.57 -22.01
CA ILE A 26 4.05 -26.26 -22.64
C ILE A 26 5.36 -25.68 -23.18
N LEU A 27 6.44 -25.79 -22.42
CA LEU A 27 7.77 -25.28 -22.78
C LEU A 27 8.49 -26.16 -23.82
N ALA A 28 8.13 -27.44 -23.93
CA ALA A 28 8.69 -28.34 -24.94
C ALA A 28 8.21 -28.02 -26.37
N HIS A 29 7.05 -27.37 -26.53
CA HIS A 29 6.55 -26.99 -27.84
C HIS A 29 7.07 -25.60 -28.25
N PRO A 30 7.87 -25.47 -29.32
CA PRO A 30 8.60 -24.23 -29.64
C PRO A 30 7.68 -23.01 -29.86
N GLY A 31 6.48 -23.21 -30.41
CA GLY A 31 5.50 -22.12 -30.57
C GLY A 31 4.90 -21.63 -29.25
N TYR A 32 4.74 -22.50 -28.26
CA TYR A 32 4.18 -22.13 -26.94
C TYR A 32 5.26 -21.60 -26.01
N ALA A 33 6.49 -22.10 -26.09
CA ALA A 33 7.63 -21.60 -25.33
C ALA A 33 7.89 -20.11 -25.61
N VAL A 34 7.86 -19.70 -26.89
CA VAL A 34 8.04 -18.29 -27.27
C VAL A 34 6.91 -17.44 -26.72
N GLY A 35 5.65 -17.84 -26.90
CA GLY A 35 4.48 -17.13 -26.39
C GLY A 35 4.50 -16.97 -24.87
N PHE A 36 4.81 -18.06 -24.16
CA PHE A 36 4.96 -18.06 -22.71
C PHE A 36 6.09 -17.11 -22.26
N GLY A 37 7.26 -17.20 -22.88
CA GLY A 37 8.39 -16.30 -22.59
C GLY A 37 8.04 -14.83 -22.80
N THR A 38 7.36 -14.47 -23.90
CA THR A 38 6.90 -13.10 -24.14
C THR A 38 5.88 -12.63 -23.11
N GLY A 39 4.96 -13.51 -22.70
CA GLY A 39 3.96 -13.20 -21.67
C GLY A 39 4.60 -12.93 -20.31
N VAL A 40 5.57 -13.76 -19.90
CA VAL A 40 6.33 -13.57 -18.65
C VAL A 40 7.10 -12.25 -18.67
N LEU A 41 7.75 -11.91 -19.79
CA LEU A 41 8.48 -10.65 -19.92
C LEU A 41 7.56 -9.43 -19.85
N SER A 42 6.38 -9.47 -20.49
CA SER A 42 5.38 -8.40 -20.43
C SER A 42 4.86 -8.22 -19.01
N TRP A 43 4.44 -9.31 -18.37
CA TRP A 43 3.97 -9.29 -16.99
C TRP A 43 5.05 -8.76 -16.03
N HIS A 44 6.29 -9.19 -16.18
CA HIS A 44 7.40 -8.70 -15.36
C HIS A 44 7.62 -7.19 -15.55
N ALA A 45 7.52 -6.68 -16.79
CA ALA A 45 7.64 -5.25 -17.07
C ALA A 45 6.50 -4.45 -16.40
N GLU A 46 5.26 -4.95 -16.45
CA GLU A 46 4.10 -4.35 -15.77
C GLU A 46 4.28 -4.32 -14.26
N VAL A 47 4.65 -5.46 -13.65
CA VAL A 47 4.91 -5.55 -12.20
C VAL A 47 6.05 -4.61 -11.79
N THR A 48 7.13 -4.56 -12.56
CA THR A 48 8.26 -3.66 -12.29
C THR A 48 7.86 -2.20 -12.43
N SER A 49 7.02 -1.87 -13.42
CA SER A 49 6.48 -0.52 -13.60
C SER A 49 5.57 -0.13 -12.42
N ALA A 50 4.68 -1.03 -12.00
CA ALA A 50 3.83 -0.84 -10.83
C ALA A 50 4.67 -0.65 -9.55
N ALA A 51 5.70 -1.48 -9.35
CA ALA A 51 6.61 -1.38 -8.21
C ALA A 51 7.46 -0.09 -8.21
N LYS A 52 7.76 0.48 -9.39
CA LYS A 52 8.42 1.79 -9.53
C LYS A 52 7.50 2.97 -9.25
N THR A 53 6.19 2.76 -9.18
CA THR A 53 5.24 3.82 -8.83
C THR A 53 5.48 4.19 -7.37
N LYS A 54 6.17 5.31 -7.13
CA LYS A 54 6.45 5.80 -5.78
C LYS A 54 5.14 5.83 -4.98
N PRO A 55 5.14 5.35 -3.72
CA PRO A 55 3.93 5.34 -2.91
C PRO A 55 3.33 6.74 -2.87
N ARG A 56 2.04 6.84 -3.20
CA ARG A 56 1.36 8.13 -3.27
C ARG A 56 1.26 8.69 -1.86
N ARG A 57 1.57 9.98 -1.70
CA ARG A 57 1.39 10.67 -0.43
C ARG A 57 -0.04 11.20 -0.33
N VAL A 58 -0.77 10.78 0.69
CA VAL A 58 -2.16 11.16 0.99
C VAL A 58 -2.18 12.17 2.14
N SER A 59 -2.99 13.22 2.01
CA SER A 59 -3.16 14.21 3.08
C SER A 59 -4.15 13.69 4.11
N MET A 60 -3.83 13.87 5.40
CA MET A 60 -4.72 13.51 6.49
C MET A 60 -5.61 14.68 6.89
N GLN A 61 -6.80 14.38 7.43
CA GLN A 61 -7.81 15.39 7.78
C GLN A 61 -7.50 16.15 9.08
N LEU A 62 -6.84 15.50 10.04
CA LEU A 62 -6.46 16.17 11.28
C LEU A 62 -5.33 17.18 11.05
N ARG A 63 -5.37 18.23 11.87
CA ARG A 63 -4.29 19.21 11.97
C ARG A 63 -3.15 18.61 12.80
N CYS A 64 -1.91 18.99 12.48
CA CYS A 64 -0.74 18.61 13.25
C CYS A 64 -0.90 19.05 14.73
N PRO A 65 -0.75 18.15 15.72
CA PRO A 65 -0.88 18.49 17.15
C PRO A 65 0.08 19.58 17.64
N GLN A 66 1.27 19.68 17.04
CA GLN A 66 2.28 20.67 17.44
C GLN A 66 2.12 22.04 16.77
N ARG A 67 1.58 22.09 15.55
CA ARG A 67 1.52 23.32 14.72
C ARG A 67 0.09 23.79 14.45
N HIS A 68 -0.91 22.94 14.68
CA HIS A 68 -2.32 23.15 14.36
C HIS A 68 -2.62 23.49 12.88
N LEU A 69 -1.71 23.12 11.98
CA LEU A 69 -1.84 23.26 10.52
C LEU A 69 -2.24 21.93 9.87
N ALA A 70 -2.94 22.00 8.72
CA ALA A 70 -3.37 20.83 7.95
C ALA A 70 -2.22 20.24 7.10
N THR A 71 -1.14 19.83 7.78
CA THR A 71 0.13 19.43 7.15
C THR A 71 0.46 17.96 7.34
N LEU A 72 -0.41 17.18 8.01
CA LEU A 72 -0.23 15.74 8.18
C LEU A 72 -0.42 14.99 6.87
N SER A 73 0.42 14.00 6.61
CA SER A 73 0.34 13.15 5.42
C SER A 73 0.92 11.76 5.67
N ARG A 74 0.44 10.79 4.90
CA ARG A 74 0.86 9.39 4.94
C ARG A 74 1.30 8.93 3.54
N LEU A 75 2.32 8.09 3.45
CA LEU A 75 2.61 7.36 2.21
C LEU A 75 1.72 6.13 2.13
N GLU A 76 1.08 5.88 0.99
CA GLU A 76 0.26 4.68 0.78
C GLU A 76 1.08 3.42 1.06
N GLY A 77 0.53 2.53 1.91
CA GLY A 77 1.20 1.31 2.36
C GLY A 77 2.08 1.47 3.61
N GLU A 78 2.28 2.69 4.11
CA GLU A 78 3.01 2.92 5.37
C GLU A 78 2.07 3.16 6.55
N ASP A 79 2.47 2.69 7.73
CA ASP A 79 1.78 2.93 8.99
C ASP A 79 2.11 4.31 9.61
N ARG A 80 3.03 5.07 8.99
CA ARG A 80 3.53 6.32 9.56
C ARG A 80 2.85 7.54 8.95
N ILE A 81 2.37 8.43 9.81
CA ILE A 81 1.76 9.71 9.47
C ILE A 81 2.66 10.82 9.97
N GLU A 82 3.11 11.68 9.06
CA GLU A 82 4.11 12.70 9.34
C GLU A 82 3.62 14.10 9.02
N CYS A 83 4.09 15.07 9.81
CA CYS A 83 3.91 16.48 9.49
C CYS A 83 4.88 16.95 8.39
N ARG A 84 4.35 17.45 7.27
CA ARG A 84 5.14 17.97 6.14
C ARG A 84 5.82 19.31 6.40
N ASN A 85 5.45 20.00 7.48
CA ASN A 85 6.06 21.28 7.78
C ASN A 85 7.49 21.06 8.29
N ARG A 86 8.50 21.56 7.58
CA ARG A 86 9.92 21.42 7.94
C ARG A 86 10.27 22.01 9.30
N SER A 87 9.48 22.98 9.77
CA SER A 87 9.64 23.57 11.10
C SER A 87 8.94 22.77 12.19
N CYS A 88 8.16 21.73 11.88
CA CYS A 88 7.45 20.94 12.88
C CYS A 88 8.46 20.35 13.88
N GLY A 89 8.25 20.62 15.17
CA GLY A 89 9.04 20.00 16.22
C GLY A 89 10.49 20.46 16.37
N ALA A 90 10.94 21.45 15.59
CA ALA A 90 12.29 22.02 15.67
C ALA A 90 12.67 22.51 17.08
N SER A 91 11.68 22.88 17.89
CA SER A 91 11.86 23.34 19.29
C SER A 91 11.35 22.33 20.33
N ARG A 92 10.89 21.14 19.91
CA ARG A 92 10.16 20.17 20.76
C ARG A 92 10.58 18.71 20.54
N GLY A 93 11.82 18.46 20.12
CA GLY A 93 12.38 17.11 20.02
C GLY A 93 12.11 16.37 18.70
N GLY A 94 11.63 17.05 17.65
CA GLY A 94 11.45 16.47 16.31
C GLY A 94 10.02 16.51 15.77
N PRO A 95 9.85 16.29 14.45
CA PRO A 95 8.55 16.40 13.79
C PRO A 95 7.55 15.39 14.36
N VAL A 96 6.25 15.74 14.29
CA VAL A 96 5.20 14.79 14.66
C VAL A 96 5.22 13.61 13.70
N VAL A 97 5.40 12.42 14.27
CA VAL A 97 5.21 11.13 13.63
C VAL A 97 4.17 10.39 14.47
N LEU A 98 3.08 9.96 13.85
CA LEU A 98 2.02 9.17 14.47
C LEU A 98 1.89 7.84 13.72
N THR A 99 1.48 6.78 14.40
CA THR A 99 0.96 5.58 13.73
C THR A 99 -0.47 5.82 13.22
N VAL A 100 -0.96 4.93 12.35
CA VAL A 100 -2.36 4.99 11.89
C VAL A 100 -3.33 4.87 13.08
N ASP A 101 -3.03 3.98 14.03
CA ASP A 101 -3.86 3.76 15.22
C ASP A 101 -3.89 4.99 16.14
N GLU A 102 -2.73 5.61 16.40
CA GLU A 102 -2.65 6.86 17.19
C GLU A 102 -3.46 7.98 16.54
N TYR A 103 -3.36 8.11 15.21
CA TYR A 103 -4.13 9.09 14.46
C TYR A 103 -5.64 8.83 14.56
N HIS A 104 -6.08 7.57 14.47
CA HIS A 104 -7.50 7.23 14.62
C HIS A 104 -8.01 7.45 16.03
N GLY A 105 -7.20 7.16 17.06
CA GLY A 105 -7.51 7.52 18.45
C GLY A 105 -7.74 9.02 18.61
N LEU A 106 -6.80 9.84 18.11
CA LEU A 106 -6.94 11.31 18.13
C LEU A 106 -8.16 11.79 17.33
N ALA A 107 -8.46 11.16 16.19
CA ALA A 107 -9.64 11.52 15.40
C ALA A 107 -10.93 11.24 16.17
N ALA A 108 -11.01 10.09 16.84
CA ALA A 108 -12.15 9.71 17.66
C ALA A 108 -12.35 10.69 18.83
N GLU A 109 -11.28 11.10 19.50
CA GLU A 109 -11.33 12.11 20.56
C GLU A 109 -11.86 13.46 20.06
N VAL A 110 -11.37 13.93 18.91
CA VAL A 110 -11.82 15.20 18.31
C VAL A 110 -13.30 15.15 17.92
N ILE A 111 -13.76 14.03 17.37
CA ILE A 111 -15.17 13.83 17.03
C ILE A 111 -16.03 13.81 18.30
N ALA A 112 -15.62 13.05 19.31
CA ALA A 112 -16.31 12.96 20.59
C ALA A 112 -16.36 14.32 21.33
N ALA A 113 -15.30 15.12 21.25
CA ALA A 113 -15.25 16.46 21.84
C ALA A 113 -16.18 17.46 21.13
N ARG A 114 -16.40 17.31 19.82
CA ARG A 114 -17.36 18.13 19.07
C ARG A 114 -18.81 17.77 19.37
N GLY A 115 -19.09 16.48 19.60
CA GLY A 115 -20.44 16.01 19.97
C GLY A 115 -20.93 16.48 21.35
N ARG A 116 -20.02 16.80 22.29
CA ARG A 116 -20.36 17.29 23.64
C ARG A 116 -20.63 18.80 23.74
N ARG A 117 -20.45 19.56 22.65
CA ARG A 117 -20.68 21.02 22.62
C ARG A 117 -22.07 21.40 22.08
N VAL A 118 -23.04 20.48 22.14
CA VAL A 118 -24.44 20.71 21.78
C VAL A 118 -25.27 20.81 23.05
#